data_AF-M8BKA8-F1
#
_entry.id   AF-M8BKA8-F1
#
_cell.length_a   1.000
_cell.length_b   1.000
_cell.length_c   1.000
_cell.angle_alpha   90.00
_cell.angle_beta   90.00
_cell.angle_gamma   90.00
#
_symmetry.space_group_name_H-M   'P 1'
#
loop_
_entity.id
_entity.type
_entity.pdbx_description
1 polymer ?
#
loop_
_entity_poly.entity_id
_entity_poly.type
_entity_poly.pdbx_seq_one_letter_code
_entity_poly.pdbx_strand_id
1 'polypeptide(L)'
;MAYEPEKLCWCRPRRKAPRWISWSRQNPCRRYYAYVDAMHGGCGFLEWHDDPLPKFLSDLIGDLRDEVCRLRGESSVGVFEDDSAVVALPKAQRGREVVALEDQLKEKNAEIDALKEKYHNVVFLFLVFVVGLVTAKMLLQ
;
A
#
# COMPACT_ATOMS: atom_id res chain seq x y z
N MET A 1 28.87 -9.02 2.54
CA MET A 1 27.81 -9.92 3.07
C MET A 1 28.45 -11.25 3.48
N ALA A 2 28.64 -11.45 4.79
CA ALA A 2 29.46 -12.51 5.35
C ALA A 2 28.60 -13.64 5.95
N TYR A 3 27.99 -14.47 5.10
CA TYR A 3 27.40 -15.73 5.52
C TYR A 3 28.06 -16.88 4.78
N GLU A 4 28.16 -18.02 5.48
CA GLU A 4 28.66 -19.30 5.00
C GLU A 4 27.57 -20.38 5.14
N PRO A 5 27.47 -21.35 4.21
CA PRO A 5 28.19 -21.40 2.93
C PRO A 5 27.69 -20.33 1.95
N GLU A 6 28.54 -19.95 1.00
CA GLU A 6 28.15 -18.99 -0.04
C GLU A 6 27.11 -19.58 -1.00
N LYS A 7 26.08 -18.78 -1.30
CA LYS A 7 25.10 -19.09 -2.35
C LYS A 7 25.42 -18.25 -3.59
N LEU A 8 25.69 -18.91 -4.71
CA LEU A 8 26.03 -18.25 -5.97
C LEU A 8 24.81 -18.17 -6.88
N CYS A 9 24.60 -17.01 -7.50
CA CYS A 9 23.54 -16.84 -8.49
C CYS A 9 23.88 -17.53 -9.83
N TRP A 10 22.88 -17.60 -10.72
CA TRP A 10 23.02 -18.19 -12.06
C TRP A 10 23.63 -17.26 -13.12
N CYS A 11 24.07 -16.07 -12.72
CA CYS A 11 24.63 -15.06 -13.60
C CYS A 11 26.00 -15.52 -14.14
N ARG A 12 26.42 -14.94 -15.26
CA ARG A 12 27.77 -15.09 -15.79
C ARG A 12 28.45 -13.70 -15.83
N PRO A 13 29.52 -13.46 -15.05
CA PRO A 13 30.15 -14.36 -14.07
C PRO A 13 29.26 -14.62 -12.84
N ARG A 14 29.48 -15.76 -12.17
CA ARG A 14 28.76 -16.09 -10.93
C ARG A 14 29.11 -15.10 -9.83
N ARG A 15 28.11 -14.62 -9.11
CA ARG A 15 28.26 -13.68 -7.99
C ARG A 15 27.55 -14.22 -6.76
N LYS A 16 28.03 -13.85 -5.58
CA LYS A 16 27.38 -14.19 -4.30
C LYS A 16 26.00 -13.53 -4.24
N ALA A 17 24.97 -14.33 -4.06
CA ALA A 17 23.58 -13.90 -4.02
C ALA A 17 23.20 -13.50 -2.60
N PRO A 18 22.96 -12.21 -2.31
CA PRO A 18 22.65 -11.72 -0.96
C PRO A 18 21.45 -12.43 -0.32
N ARG A 19 21.42 -12.45 1.01
CA ARG A 19 20.32 -12.98 1.80
C ARG A 19 19.35 -11.85 2.18
N TRP A 20 18.11 -11.98 1.75
CA TRP A 20 17.00 -11.07 2.00
C TRP A 20 16.03 -11.66 3.02
N ILE A 21 15.14 -10.81 3.54
CA ILE A 21 13.99 -11.19 4.35
C ILE A 21 12.75 -10.78 3.56
N SER A 22 11.85 -11.73 3.32
CA SER A 22 10.55 -11.41 2.72
C SER A 22 9.67 -10.72 3.75
N TRP A 23 9.01 -9.65 3.30
CA TRP A 23 8.01 -8.92 4.07
C TRP A 23 6.60 -9.13 3.53
N SER A 24 6.43 -10.07 2.59
CA SER A 24 5.12 -10.31 1.99
C SER A 24 4.16 -10.98 2.96
N ARG A 25 2.86 -10.87 2.69
CA ARG A 25 1.81 -11.54 3.47
C ARG A 25 1.94 -13.07 3.46
N GLN A 26 2.41 -13.64 2.35
CA GLN A 26 2.45 -15.09 2.14
C GLN A 26 3.68 -15.73 2.79
N ASN A 27 4.78 -14.99 2.94
CA ASN A 27 6.03 -15.48 3.50
C ASN A 27 6.64 -14.45 4.47
N PRO A 28 5.93 -14.06 5.54
CA PRO A 28 6.38 -13.02 6.43
C PRO A 28 7.67 -13.45 7.15
N CYS A 29 8.64 -12.54 7.18
CA CYS A 29 9.95 -12.72 7.83
C CYS A 29 10.79 -13.91 7.30
N ARG A 30 10.38 -14.55 6.20
CA ARG A 30 11.08 -15.72 5.66
C ARG A 30 12.31 -15.29 4.85
N ARG A 31 13.47 -15.88 5.13
CA ARG A 31 14.71 -15.51 4.42
C ARG A 31 14.85 -16.23 3.09
N TYR A 32 15.39 -15.53 2.10
CA TYR A 32 15.71 -16.07 0.78
C TYR A 32 16.99 -15.46 0.22
N TYR A 33 17.62 -16.15 -0.72
CA TYR A 33 18.73 -15.66 -1.52
C TYR A 33 18.20 -15.20 -2.87
N ALA A 34 18.53 -13.99 -3.28
CA ALA A 34 18.18 -13.51 -4.61
C ALA A 34 19.26 -12.58 -5.15
N TYR A 35 19.40 -12.53 -6.47
CA TYR A 35 20.33 -11.58 -7.10
C TYR A 35 19.85 -10.14 -6.90
N VAL A 36 20.77 -9.23 -6.56
CA VAL A 36 20.46 -7.80 -6.27
C VAL A 36 19.67 -7.15 -7.40
N ASP A 37 19.97 -7.52 -8.64
CA ASP A 37 19.44 -6.86 -9.83
C ASP A 37 18.40 -7.69 -10.58
N ALA A 38 17.69 -8.59 -9.87
CA ALA A 38 16.66 -9.42 -10.49
C ALA A 38 15.58 -8.60 -11.23
N MET A 39 15.34 -7.36 -10.82
CA MET A 39 14.38 -6.43 -11.43
C MET A 39 14.89 -5.67 -12.67
N HIS A 40 16.21 -5.47 -12.81
CA HIS A 40 16.79 -4.76 -13.97
C HIS A 40 17.48 -5.70 -14.97
N GLY A 41 16.98 -6.93 -15.11
CA GLY A 41 17.48 -7.89 -16.11
C GLY A 41 18.57 -8.84 -15.59
N GLY A 42 18.71 -8.98 -14.28
CA GLY A 42 19.56 -10.00 -13.66
C GLY A 42 19.08 -11.44 -13.88
N CYS A 43 19.89 -12.41 -13.45
CA CYS A 43 19.70 -13.85 -13.75
C CYS A 43 18.51 -14.56 -13.04
N GLY A 44 17.50 -13.85 -12.54
CA GLY A 44 16.28 -14.44 -11.96
C GLY A 44 16.49 -15.43 -10.81
N PHE A 45 17.70 -15.50 -10.24
CA PHE A 45 18.04 -16.46 -9.19
C PHE A 45 17.27 -16.13 -7.91
N LEU A 46 16.49 -17.10 -7.41
CA LEU A 46 15.81 -17.04 -6.12
C LEU A 46 15.80 -18.43 -5.45
N GLU A 47 16.24 -18.50 -4.20
CA GLU A 47 16.26 -19.73 -3.41
C GLU A 47 15.85 -19.42 -1.96
N TRP A 48 14.87 -20.14 -1.41
CA TRP A 48 14.47 -19.97 -0.01
C TRP A 48 15.54 -20.52 0.94
N HIS A 49 15.84 -19.78 2.02
CA HIS A 49 16.77 -20.23 3.05
C HIS A 49 16.06 -20.99 4.16
N ASP A 50 14.93 -20.47 4.61
CA ASP A 50 14.12 -21.07 5.68
C ASP A 50 12.98 -21.90 5.09
N ASP A 51 12.54 -22.92 5.83
CA ASP A 51 11.30 -23.63 5.53
C ASP A 51 10.09 -22.69 5.63
N PRO A 52 8.98 -23.00 4.94
CA PRO A 52 7.76 -22.21 5.06
C PRO A 52 7.31 -22.18 6.52
N LEU A 53 6.92 -21.00 7.01
CA LEU A 53 6.38 -20.89 8.36
C LEU A 53 5.06 -21.68 8.44
N PRO A 54 4.77 -22.30 9.60
CA PRO A 54 3.44 -22.82 9.88
C PRO A 54 2.38 -21.76 9.61
N LYS A 55 1.24 -22.16 9.02
CA LYS A 55 0.16 -21.25 8.63
C LYS A 55 -0.27 -20.33 9.78
N PHE A 56 -0.41 -20.88 10.99
CA PHE A 56 -0.74 -20.10 12.18
C PHE A 56 0.23 -18.94 12.44
N LEU A 57 1.54 -19.17 12.33
CA LEU A 57 2.54 -18.12 12.57
C LEU A 57 2.56 -17.10 11.44
N SER A 58 2.38 -17.53 10.20
CA SER A 58 2.28 -16.62 9.06
C SER A 58 1.08 -15.68 9.21
N ASP A 59 -0.08 -16.22 9.57
CA ASP A 59 -1.31 -15.45 9.77
C ASP A 59 -1.15 -14.50 10.96
N LEU A 60 -0.67 -15.00 12.11
CA LEU A 60 -0.47 -14.18 13.32
C LEU A 60 0.47 -12.99 13.09
N ILE A 61 1.61 -13.21 12.41
CA ILE A 61 2.55 -12.13 12.11
C ILE A 61 1.92 -11.13 11.13
N GLY A 62 1.14 -11.61 10.16
CA GLY A 62 0.39 -10.78 9.23
C GLY A 62 -0.61 -9.87 9.95
N ASP A 63 -1.45 -10.45 10.80
CA ASP A 63 -2.49 -9.74 11.56
C ASP A 63 -1.89 -8.70 12.50
N LEU A 64 -0.80 -9.05 13.20
CA LEU A 64 -0.09 -8.11 14.07
C LEU A 64 0.48 -6.92 13.30
N ARG A 65 1.06 -7.15 12.12
CA ARG A 65 1.56 -6.06 11.28
C ARG A 65 0.43 -5.14 10.84
N ASP A 66 -0.68 -5.71 10.37
CA ASP A 66 -1.83 -4.93 9.92
C ASP A 66 -2.39 -4.08 11.06
N GLU A 67 -2.47 -4.65 12.26
CA GLU A 67 -2.93 -3.95 13.46
C GLU A 67 -1.97 -2.83 13.88
N VAL A 68 -0.66 -3.04 13.79
CA VAL A 68 0.35 -2.00 14.06
C VAL A 68 0.23 -0.86 13.04
N CYS A 69 0.07 -1.16 11.75
CA CYS A 69 -0.15 -0.13 10.72
C CYS A 69 -1.45 0.65 10.99
N ARG A 70 -2.53 -0.05 11.33
CA ARG A 70 -3.83 0.54 11.69
C ARG A 70 -3.69 1.49 12.88
N LEU A 71 -3.00 1.04 13.94
CA LEU A 71 -2.77 1.83 15.16
C LEU A 71 -1.83 3.02 14.93
N ARG A 72 -0.84 2.89 14.05
CA ARG A 72 0.04 4.00 13.67
C ARG A 72 -0.66 5.08 12.87
N GLY A 73 -1.89 4.85 12.40
CA GLY A 73 -2.58 5.79 11.51
C GLY A 73 -1.87 5.94 10.18
N GLU A 74 -1.00 4.99 9.83
CA GLU A 74 -0.49 4.82 8.48
C GLU A 74 -1.68 4.33 7.66
N SER A 75 -2.50 5.29 7.18
CA SER A 75 -3.40 5.07 6.06
C SER A 75 -2.60 4.32 5.00
N SER A 76 -3.18 3.25 4.46
CA SER A 76 -2.58 2.15 3.68
C SER A 76 -1.81 2.53 2.40
N VAL A 77 -1.09 3.64 2.39
CA VAL A 77 -0.20 4.10 1.34
C VAL A 77 1.19 3.57 1.65
N GLY A 78 1.39 2.32 1.25
CA GLY A 78 2.65 1.62 1.38
C GLY A 78 2.58 0.34 0.60
N VAL A 79 2.38 0.47 -0.72
CA VAL A 79 2.54 -0.61 -1.69
C VAL A 79 3.94 -1.20 -1.51
N PHE A 80 4.03 -2.26 -0.73
CA PHE A 80 5.09 -3.25 -0.80
C PHE A 80 4.43 -4.64 -0.90
N GLU A 81 3.42 -4.75 -1.76
CA GLU A 81 3.07 -6.05 -2.33
C GLU A 81 4.15 -6.43 -3.35
N ASP A 82 5.16 -7.13 -2.81
CA ASP A 82 5.63 -8.41 -3.32
C ASP A 82 5.89 -8.51 -4.84
N ASP A 83 7.03 -7.97 -5.24
CA ASP A 83 7.69 -8.29 -6.50
C ASP A 83 8.46 -9.64 -6.43
N SER A 84 8.19 -10.46 -5.39
CA SER A 84 8.80 -11.79 -5.20
C SER A 84 7.81 -12.97 -5.28
N ALA A 85 6.52 -12.73 -5.51
CA ALA A 85 5.56 -13.77 -5.87
C ALA A 85 5.44 -13.89 -7.39
N VAL A 86 6.42 -14.54 -8.02
CA VAL A 86 6.23 -15.11 -9.37
C VAL A 86 5.31 -16.32 -9.23
N VAL A 87 4.00 -16.04 -9.14
CA VAL A 87 2.95 -16.92 -9.64
C VAL A 87 2.21 -16.09 -10.67
N ALA A 88 2.30 -16.52 -11.92
CA ALA A 88 1.59 -15.91 -13.03
C ALA A 88 0.07 -16.00 -12.79
N LEU A 89 -0.50 -14.97 -12.18
CA LEU A 89 -1.90 -14.60 -12.29
C LEU A 89 -1.96 -13.31 -13.13
N PRO A 90 -2.90 -13.16 -14.08
CA PRO A 90 -2.72 -12.21 -15.17
C PRO A 90 -2.68 -10.77 -14.64
N LYS A 91 -1.56 -10.06 -14.86
CA LYS A 91 -1.43 -8.61 -14.62
C LYS A 91 -2.60 -7.80 -15.24
N ALA A 92 -3.24 -8.34 -16.27
CA ALA A 92 -4.43 -7.78 -16.92
C ALA A 92 -5.67 -7.68 -16.00
N GLN A 93 -5.83 -8.59 -15.03
CA GLN A 93 -7.01 -8.61 -14.16
C GLN A 93 -6.88 -7.56 -13.04
N ARG A 94 -5.69 -7.48 -12.41
CA ARG A 94 -5.36 -6.47 -11.39
C ARG A 94 -5.37 -5.05 -11.96
N GLY A 95 -4.85 -4.85 -13.18
CA GLY A 95 -4.92 -3.54 -13.86
C GLY A 95 -6.35 -3.10 -14.17
N ARG A 96 -7.23 -4.03 -14.53
CA ARG A 96 -8.64 -3.72 -14.84
C ARG A 96 -9.44 -3.35 -13.60
N GLU A 97 -9.18 -4.02 -12.48
CA GLU A 97 -9.79 -3.69 -11.18
C GLU A 97 -9.29 -2.35 -10.64
N VAL A 98 -7.99 -2.07 -10.75
CA VAL A 98 -7.41 -0.78 -10.35
C VAL A 98 -7.98 0.37 -11.19
N VAL A 99 -8.10 0.21 -12.51
CA VAL A 99 -8.72 1.23 -13.38
C VAL A 99 -10.21 1.43 -13.02
N ALA A 100 -10.95 0.35 -12.77
CA ALA A 100 -12.36 0.45 -12.37
C ALA A 100 -12.56 1.11 -11.00
N LEU A 101 -11.62 0.91 -10.08
CA LEU A 101 -11.59 1.59 -8.78
C LEU A 101 -11.23 3.08 -8.92
N GLU A 102 -10.26 3.42 -9.77
CA GLU A 102 -9.87 4.81 -10.05
C GLU A 102 -11.02 5.61 -10.68
N ASP A 103 -11.78 5.00 -11.60
CA ASP A 103 -12.92 5.64 -12.24
C ASP A 103 -14.05 5.90 -11.22
N GLN A 104 -14.34 4.93 -10.34
CA GLN A 104 -15.30 5.11 -9.24
C GLN A 104 -14.85 6.20 -8.25
N LEU A 105 -13.54 6.30 -7.98
CA LEU A 105 -12.99 7.31 -7.06
C LEU A 105 -13.14 8.72 -7.65
N LYS A 106 -12.91 8.90 -8.96
CA LYS A 106 -13.15 10.17 -9.66
C LYS A 106 -14.62 10.57 -9.66
N GLU A 107 -15.52 9.63 -9.89
CA GLU A 107 -16.97 9.89 -9.86
C GLU A 107 -17.42 10.34 -8.47
N LYS A 108 -17.01 9.62 -7.41
CA LYS A 108 -17.32 9.98 -6.02
C LYS A 108 -16.70 11.32 -5.63
N ASN A 109 -15.50 11.64 -6.12
CA ASN A 109 -14.87 12.92 -5.85
C ASN A 109 -15.64 14.09 -6.49
N ALA A 110 -16.17 13.90 -7.70
CA ALA A 110 -17.02 14.89 -8.36
C ALA A 110 -18.37 15.07 -7.63
N GLU A 111 -18.97 13.99 -7.11
CA GLU A 111 -20.17 14.08 -6.25
C GLU A 111 -19.90 14.92 -4.98
N ILE A 112 -18.74 14.70 -4.34
CA ILE A 112 -18.33 15.44 -3.13
C ILE A 112 -18.15 16.93 -3.44
N ASP A 113 -17.54 17.28 -4.57
CA ASP A 113 -17.34 18.67 -4.95
C ASP A 113 -18.68 19.40 -5.22
N ALA A 114 -19.62 18.72 -5.88
CA ALA A 114 -20.98 19.27 -6.10
C ALA A 114 -21.77 19.43 -4.78
N LEU A 115 -21.60 18.52 -3.82
CA LEU A 115 -22.17 18.65 -2.48
C LEU A 115 -21.53 19.81 -1.72
N LYS A 116 -20.20 19.95 -1.78
CA LYS A 116 -19.45 21.02 -1.11
C LYS A 116 -19.90 22.40 -1.56
N GLU A 117 -20.16 22.60 -2.86
CA GLU A 117 -20.67 23.87 -3.39
C GLU A 117 -22.05 24.22 -2.81
N LYS A 118 -22.97 23.23 -2.74
CA LYS A 118 -24.29 23.41 -2.13
C LYS A 118 -24.19 23.75 -0.64
N TYR A 119 -23.36 23.04 0.10
CA TYR A 119 -23.13 23.34 1.51
C TYR A 119 -22.51 24.73 1.71
N HIS A 120 -21.59 25.15 0.84
CA HIS A 120 -20.99 26.47 0.92
C HIS A 120 -22.03 27.58 0.74
N ASN A 121 -22.93 27.45 -0.24
CA ASN A 121 -24.03 28.41 -0.46
C ASN A 121 -25.02 28.44 0.72
N VAL A 122 -25.40 27.29 1.27
CA VAL A 122 -26.31 27.23 2.44
C VAL A 122 -25.67 27.86 3.67
N VAL A 123 -24.40 27.53 3.95
CA VAL A 123 -23.64 28.12 5.06
C VAL A 123 -23.49 29.63 4.87
N PHE A 124 -23.20 30.09 3.66
CA PHE A 124 -23.09 31.51 3.36
C PHE A 124 -24.41 32.27 3.62
N LEU A 125 -25.55 31.75 3.15
CA LEU A 125 -26.87 32.34 3.43
C LEU A 125 -27.18 32.38 4.93
N PHE A 126 -26.86 31.31 5.65
CA PHE A 126 -27.04 31.25 7.10
C PHE A 126 -26.18 32.29 7.82
N LEU A 127 -24.91 32.47 7.41
CA LEU A 127 -24.02 33.50 7.95
C LEU A 127 -24.56 34.91 7.70
N VAL A 128 -25.02 35.21 6.48
CA VAL A 128 -25.62 36.53 6.17
C VAL A 128 -26.87 36.77 7.00
N PHE A 129 -27.72 35.75 7.17
CA PHE A 129 -28.93 35.85 7.99
C PHE A 129 -28.62 36.14 9.46
N VAL A 130 -27.66 35.40 10.05
CA VAL A 130 -27.25 35.60 11.45
C VAL A 130 -26.62 36.99 11.65
N VAL A 131 -25.73 37.40 10.75
CA VAL A 131 -25.11 38.75 10.81
C VAL A 131 -26.17 39.84 10.67
N GLY A 132 -27.14 39.67 9.75
CA GLY A 132 -28.26 40.59 9.57
C GLY A 132 -29.16 40.70 10.81
N LEU A 133 -29.44 39.59 11.49
CA LEU A 133 -30.20 39.60 12.75
C LEU A 133 -29.44 40.33 13.87
N VAL A 134 -28.12 40.12 13.97
CA VAL A 134 -27.28 40.79 14.97
C VAL A 134 -27.23 42.30 14.71
N THR A 135 -26.98 42.74 13.48
CA THR A 135 -26.94 44.18 13.14
C THR A 135 -28.30 44.85 13.31
N ALA A 136 -29.40 44.20 12.92
CA ALA A 136 -30.75 44.72 13.14
C ALA A 136 -31.06 44.89 14.64
N LYS A 137 -30.64 43.94 15.48
CA LYS A 137 -30.76 44.09 16.94
C LYS A 137 -29.90 45.23 17.50
N MET A 138 -28.68 45.40 17.01
CA MET A 138 -27.78 46.48 17.46
C MET A 138 -28.25 47.87 17.01
N LEU A 139 -29.04 47.99 15.94
CA LEU A 139 -29.62 49.25 15.46
C LEU A 139 -30.96 49.62 16.10
N LEU A 140 -31.66 48.65 16.72
CA LEU A 140 -32.94 48.87 17.41
C LEU A 140 -32.79 49.15 18.92
N GLN A 141 -31.57 49.10 19.47
CA GLN A 141 -31.22 49.54 20.83
C GLN A 141 -30.63 50.95 20.82
#